data_AF-A0A8T7B832-F1
#
_entry.id   AF-A0A8T7B832-F1
#
_cell.length_a   1.000
_cell.length_b   1.000
_cell.length_c   1.000
_cell.angle_alpha   90.00
_cell.angle_beta   90.00
_cell.angle_gamma   90.00
#
_symmetry.space_group_name_H-M   'P 1'
#
loop_
_entity.id
_entity.type
_entity.pdbx_description
1 polymer ?
#
loop_
_entity_poly.entity_id
_entity_poly.type
_entity_poly.pdbx_seq_one_letter_code
_entity_poly.pdbx_strand_id
1 'polypeptide(L)'
;MTGRAAARLPMTNLIMIAIIAFCVGSMAYVYAVRGNARYQGVGEYLRKGWPIFTPFNCLLYLFTRPRAKPAIMDIGEFPELHELHENWEMIREEAQALMAEGGFDQIGDPDSASYYDIGFRTFYKYGWTKYYLNWYGYTHASAQRSCPKTVEFLSRIPSVNGAMFSVLPPGGKLTRHLDPVACSLRYHLGLDTPNDDACYISIDDQKYSWRDGEPLLFDITFLHYAHNDAGKPRLILMCDIDRPMNWLGRALNWPYKQLMRATVVPNTDEDKRGFANRVFSGMVPLLEKSKRLKETNLVAYKALKYTVNTVLLLAVAGLVWLLLKFIIWII
;
A
#
# COMPACT_ATOMS: atom_id res chain seq x y z
N MET A 1 -36.41 46.92 21.05
CA MET A 1 -35.34 45.90 21.14
C MET A 1 -35.80 44.66 20.39
N THR A 2 -35.56 44.59 19.09
CA THR A 2 -35.88 43.40 18.27
C THR A 2 -34.66 42.47 18.31
N GLY A 3 -34.74 41.43 19.14
CA GLY A 3 -33.73 40.38 19.19
C GLY A 3 -33.69 39.67 17.84
N ARG A 4 -32.59 39.82 17.09
CA ARG A 4 -32.27 38.94 15.97
C ARG A 4 -32.11 37.53 16.55
N ALA A 5 -33.11 36.67 16.36
CA ALA A 5 -32.95 35.24 16.56
C ALA A 5 -31.83 34.79 15.60
N ALA A 6 -30.69 34.35 16.15
CA ALA A 6 -29.63 33.77 15.34
C ALA A 6 -30.21 32.57 14.59
N ALA A 7 -30.28 32.67 13.26
CA ALA A 7 -30.78 31.60 12.42
C ALA A 7 -29.95 30.33 12.69
N ARG A 8 -30.54 29.33 13.34
CA ARG A 8 -29.88 28.04 13.57
C ARG A 8 -29.60 27.42 12.21
N LEU A 9 -28.34 27.06 11.95
CA LEU A 9 -27.97 26.34 10.74
C LEU A 9 -28.80 25.05 10.66
N PRO A 10 -29.32 24.68 9.47
CA PRO A 10 -30.06 23.44 9.31
C PRO A 10 -29.16 22.25 9.69
N MET A 11 -29.74 21.19 10.25
CA MET A 11 -29.02 19.99 10.73
C MET A 11 -28.06 19.43 9.67
N THR A 12 -28.46 19.46 8.40
CA THR A 12 -27.66 19.06 7.24
C THR A 12 -26.35 19.85 7.12
N ASN A 13 -26.37 21.16 7.39
CA ASN A 13 -25.17 21.98 7.35
C ASN A 13 -24.24 21.63 8.53
N LEU A 14 -24.80 21.33 9.70
CA LEU A 14 -24.00 20.89 10.86
C LEU A 14 -23.31 19.55 10.59
N ILE A 15 -24.01 18.58 9.99
CA ILE A 15 -23.43 17.28 9.60
C ILE A 15 -22.30 17.47 8.58
N MET A 16 -22.50 18.29 7.54
CA MET A 16 -21.43 18.57 6.57
C MET A 16 -20.22 19.24 7.21
N ILE A 17 -20.44 20.22 8.08
CA ILE A 17 -19.36 20.90 8.81
C ILE A 17 -18.60 19.88 9.67
N ALA A 18 -19.29 18.97 10.36
CA ALA A 18 -18.66 17.93 11.16
C ALA A 18 -17.82 16.97 10.30
N ILE A 19 -18.31 16.53 9.15
CA ILE A 19 -17.57 15.65 8.23
C ILE A 19 -16.33 16.37 7.69
N ILE A 20 -16.46 17.63 7.25
CA ILE A 20 -15.31 18.41 6.75
C ILE A 20 -14.29 18.61 7.87
N ALA A 21 -14.73 18.98 9.07
CA ALA A 21 -13.86 19.16 10.23
C ALA A 21 -13.14 17.85 10.59
N PHE A 22 -13.83 16.70 10.55
CA PHE A 22 -13.22 15.39 10.76
C PHE A 22 -12.17 15.07 9.69
N CYS A 23 -12.46 15.33 8.41
CA CYS A 23 -11.53 15.11 7.31
C CYS A 23 -10.27 15.97 7.45
N VAL A 24 -10.44 17.28 7.65
CA VAL A 24 -9.32 18.23 7.83
C VAL A 24 -8.53 17.90 9.09
N GLY A 25 -9.21 17.63 10.21
CA GLY A 25 -8.58 17.24 11.47
C GLY A 25 -7.78 15.95 11.36
N SER A 26 -8.30 14.95 10.63
CA SER A 26 -7.57 13.70 10.36
C SER A 26 -6.31 13.95 9.54
N MET A 27 -6.41 14.76 8.48
CA MET A 27 -5.25 15.12 7.65
C MET A 27 -4.20 15.90 8.46
N ALA A 28 -4.63 16.82 9.31
CA ALA A 28 -3.75 17.58 10.20
C ALA A 28 -3.09 16.68 11.25
N TYR A 29 -3.83 15.73 11.83
CA TYR A 29 -3.32 14.75 12.77
C TYR A 29 -2.19 13.90 12.16
N VAL A 30 -2.40 13.31 10.98
CA VAL A 30 -1.35 12.51 10.33
C VAL A 30 -0.15 13.36 9.90
N TYR A 31 -0.38 14.60 9.47
CA TYR A 31 0.70 15.50 9.09
C TYR A 31 1.57 15.94 10.27
N ALA A 32 0.93 16.34 11.38
CA ALA A 32 1.60 17.08 12.46
C ALA A 32 1.87 16.25 13.73
N VAL A 33 1.06 15.22 13.99
CA VAL A 33 1.04 14.54 15.29
C VAL A 33 1.46 13.08 15.20
N ARG A 34 1.03 12.36 14.16
CA ARG A 34 1.22 10.91 14.11
C ARG A 34 2.69 10.53 13.93
N GLY A 35 3.18 9.65 14.81
CA GLY A 35 4.56 9.15 14.79
C GLY A 35 5.57 10.19 15.22
N ASN A 36 6.85 9.85 15.18
CA ASN A 36 7.99 10.73 15.40
C ASN A 36 8.50 11.35 14.10
N ALA A 37 8.45 10.59 12.99
CA ALA A 37 8.93 11.03 11.69
C ALA A 37 8.10 12.19 11.16
N ARG A 38 8.78 13.22 10.63
CA ARG A 38 8.12 14.41 10.06
C ARG A 38 8.35 14.55 8.57
N TYR A 39 7.37 15.13 7.90
CA TYR A 39 7.52 15.58 6.52
C TYR A 39 8.35 16.87 6.49
N GLN A 40 9.13 17.06 5.43
CA GLN A 40 9.86 18.31 5.18
C GLN A 40 8.90 19.50 4.98
N GLY A 41 7.65 19.23 4.59
CA GLY A 41 6.59 20.21 4.55
C GLY A 41 5.31 19.67 3.92
N VAL A 42 4.29 20.51 3.83
CA VAL A 42 2.96 20.15 3.28
C VAL A 42 3.07 19.60 1.85
N GLY A 43 3.98 20.15 1.04
CA GLY A 43 4.17 19.69 -0.35
C GLY A 43 4.71 18.25 -0.45
N GLU A 44 5.50 17.78 0.52
CA GLU A 44 5.88 16.37 0.60
C GLU A 44 4.69 15.52 1.06
N TYR A 45 4.00 15.95 2.11
CA TYR A 45 2.82 15.25 2.63
C TYR A 45 1.75 15.00 1.57
N LEU A 46 1.39 16.02 0.79
CA LEU A 46 0.39 15.87 -0.28
C LEU A 46 0.81 14.84 -1.35
N ARG A 47 2.11 14.69 -1.60
CA ARG A 47 2.65 13.76 -2.62
C ARG A 47 2.91 12.36 -2.09
N LYS A 48 3.23 12.22 -0.79
CA LYS A 48 3.78 10.98 -0.20
C LYS A 48 2.91 10.40 0.92
N GLY A 49 2.09 11.21 1.57
CA GLY A 49 1.29 10.82 2.73
C GLY A 49 -0.17 10.48 2.42
N TRP A 50 -0.60 10.55 1.15
CA TRP A 50 -1.93 10.13 0.70
C TRP A 50 -3.10 10.71 1.52
N PRO A 51 -3.20 12.05 1.69
CA PRO A 51 -4.14 12.70 2.59
C PRO A 51 -5.62 12.37 2.35
N ILE A 52 -5.97 11.97 1.12
CA ILE A 52 -7.33 11.58 0.74
C ILE A 52 -7.80 10.31 1.45
N PHE A 53 -6.90 9.39 1.79
CA PHE A 53 -7.22 8.17 2.53
C PHE A 53 -7.19 8.38 4.05
N THR A 54 -6.55 9.46 4.51
CA THR A 54 -6.33 9.74 5.94
C THR A 54 -7.60 9.75 6.79
N PRO A 55 -8.75 10.34 6.39
CA PRO A 55 -9.94 10.34 7.24
C PRO A 55 -10.42 8.93 7.59
N PHE A 56 -10.45 8.04 6.60
CA PHE A 56 -10.91 6.67 6.81
C PHE A 56 -9.84 5.82 7.52
N ASN A 57 -8.58 6.03 7.20
CA ASN A 57 -7.44 5.50 7.95
C ASN A 57 -7.53 5.86 9.45
N CYS A 58 -7.86 7.11 9.80
CA CYS A 58 -8.04 7.53 11.19
C CYS A 58 -9.19 6.79 11.90
N LEU A 59 -10.27 6.45 11.19
CA LEU A 59 -11.31 5.56 11.76
C LEU A 59 -10.73 4.17 12.06
N LEU A 60 -9.91 3.61 11.16
CA LEU A 60 -9.27 2.32 11.40
C LEU A 60 -8.29 2.39 12.59
N TYR A 61 -7.51 3.46 12.74
CA TYR A 61 -6.61 3.66 13.88
C TYR A 61 -7.37 3.68 15.21
N LEU A 62 -8.53 4.34 15.25
CA LEU A 62 -9.37 4.41 16.44
C LEU A 62 -9.81 3.02 16.92
N PHE A 63 -10.13 2.11 15.98
CA PHE A 63 -10.61 0.76 16.28
C PHE A 63 -9.53 -0.33 16.28
N THR A 64 -8.27 0.05 16.06
CA THR A 64 -7.11 -0.86 16.12
C THR A 64 -6.81 -1.23 17.58
N ARG A 65 -6.53 -2.51 17.83
CA ARG A 65 -6.18 -3.01 19.17
C ARG A 65 -4.82 -2.46 19.62
N PRO A 66 -4.58 -2.28 20.93
CA PRO A 66 -3.33 -1.71 21.46
C PRO A 66 -2.05 -2.35 20.90
N ARG A 67 -1.98 -3.69 20.83
CA ARG A 67 -0.84 -4.45 20.27
C ARG A 67 -0.40 -4.07 18.85
N ALA A 68 -1.30 -3.43 18.09
CA ALA A 68 -1.09 -3.05 16.69
C ALA A 68 -1.08 -1.53 16.46
N LYS A 69 -0.97 -0.73 17.53
CA LYS A 69 -0.83 0.73 17.46
C LYS A 69 0.60 1.26 17.32
N PRO A 70 1.65 0.59 17.84
CA PRO A 70 3.03 1.04 17.64
C PRO A 70 3.41 1.17 16.16
N ALA A 71 4.52 1.83 15.85
CA ALA A 71 5.04 1.87 14.48
C ALA A 71 5.64 0.52 14.07
N ILE A 72 6.42 -0.08 14.98
CA ILE A 72 6.99 -1.43 14.90
C ILE A 72 6.38 -2.25 16.03
N MET A 73 5.82 -3.41 15.71
CA MET A 73 5.14 -4.29 16.68
C MET A 73 6.12 -5.26 17.33
N ASP A 74 5.82 -5.65 18.56
CA ASP A 74 6.44 -6.82 19.19
C ASP A 74 5.86 -8.10 18.58
N ILE A 75 6.72 -8.90 17.94
CA ILE A 75 6.34 -10.16 17.28
C ILE A 75 5.79 -11.17 18.30
N GLY A 76 6.21 -11.12 19.57
CA GLY A 76 5.70 -11.99 20.63
C GLY A 76 4.19 -11.85 20.87
N GLU A 77 3.60 -10.71 20.51
CA GLU A 77 2.15 -10.48 20.60
C GLU A 77 1.35 -11.03 19.40
N PHE A 78 2.02 -11.69 18.44
CA PHE A 78 1.45 -12.24 17.20
C PHE A 78 1.84 -13.72 17.00
N PRO A 79 1.45 -14.63 17.92
CA PRO A 79 1.81 -16.05 17.86
C PRO A 79 1.33 -16.73 16.56
N GLU A 80 0.28 -16.20 15.92
CA GLU A 80 -0.19 -16.66 14.61
C GLU A 80 0.86 -16.56 13.50
N LEU A 81 1.92 -15.78 13.68
CA LEU A 81 3.02 -15.61 12.72
C LEU A 81 4.25 -16.47 13.08
N HIS A 82 4.27 -17.14 14.22
CA HIS A 82 5.43 -17.92 14.68
C HIS A 82 5.75 -19.06 13.70
N GLU A 83 4.75 -19.69 13.10
CA GLU A 83 4.99 -20.74 12.12
C GLU A 83 5.74 -20.22 10.87
N LEU A 84 5.53 -18.96 10.44
CA LEU A 84 6.27 -18.35 9.33
C LEU A 84 7.76 -18.25 9.66
N HIS A 85 8.05 -17.88 10.89
CA HIS A 85 9.41 -17.82 11.41
C HIS A 85 10.04 -19.22 11.39
N GLU A 86 9.40 -20.24 11.97
CA GLU A 86 9.98 -21.59 12.06
C GLU A 86 10.24 -22.25 10.69
N ASN A 87 9.47 -21.89 9.65
CA ASN A 87 9.58 -22.49 8.32
C ASN A 87 10.37 -21.62 7.32
N TRP A 88 11.11 -20.62 7.79
CA TRP A 88 11.77 -19.64 6.94
C TRP A 88 12.76 -20.25 5.94
N GLU A 89 13.45 -21.34 6.31
CA GLU A 89 14.43 -21.99 5.44
C GLU A 89 13.77 -22.66 4.23
N MET A 90 12.63 -23.32 4.43
CA MET A 90 11.85 -23.92 3.34
C MET A 90 11.37 -22.83 2.37
N ILE A 91 10.90 -21.71 2.92
CA ILE A 91 10.45 -20.55 2.13
C ILE A 91 11.63 -19.94 1.36
N ARG A 92 12.81 -19.84 1.98
CA ARG A 92 14.05 -19.37 1.34
C ARG A 92 14.44 -20.25 0.17
N GLU A 93 14.40 -21.58 0.33
CA GLU A 93 14.76 -22.52 -0.74
C GLU A 93 13.93 -22.32 -2.00
N GLU A 94 12.59 -22.25 -1.88
CA GLU A 94 11.71 -22.00 -3.03
C GLU A 94 11.94 -20.60 -3.63
N ALA A 95 12.15 -19.59 -2.80
CA ALA A 95 12.43 -18.23 -3.25
C ALA A 95 13.77 -18.11 -4.00
N GLN A 96 14.81 -18.81 -3.54
CA GLN A 96 16.12 -18.84 -4.20
C GLN A 96 16.07 -19.63 -5.53
N ALA A 97 15.34 -20.75 -5.57
CA ALA A 97 15.11 -21.50 -6.81
C ALA A 97 14.39 -20.63 -7.84
N LEU A 98 13.31 -19.95 -7.45
CA LEU A 98 12.60 -18.99 -8.29
C LEU A 98 13.53 -17.88 -8.80
N MET A 99 14.42 -17.36 -7.93
CA MET A 99 15.38 -16.32 -8.30
C MET A 99 16.40 -16.82 -9.32
N ALA A 100 16.91 -18.04 -9.16
CA ALA A 100 17.85 -18.67 -10.09
C ALA A 100 17.23 -18.93 -11.48
N GLU A 101 15.92 -19.23 -11.51
CA GLU A 101 15.15 -19.39 -12.76
C GLU A 101 14.75 -18.05 -13.42
N GLY A 102 15.05 -16.92 -12.78
CA GLY A 102 14.69 -15.59 -13.29
C GLY A 102 13.20 -15.27 -13.15
N GLY A 103 12.50 -15.90 -12.21
CA GLY A 103 11.05 -15.74 -12.02
C GLY A 103 10.62 -14.39 -11.45
N PHE A 104 11.55 -13.57 -10.96
CA PHE A 104 11.25 -12.23 -10.48
C PHE A 104 11.07 -11.26 -11.64
N ASP A 105 10.06 -10.41 -11.51
CA ASP A 105 9.66 -9.40 -12.47
C ASP A 105 10.83 -8.60 -13.07
N GLN A 106 10.99 -8.66 -14.40
CA GLN A 106 11.81 -7.73 -15.18
C GLN A 106 10.93 -6.58 -15.71
N ILE A 107 10.36 -5.76 -14.81
CA ILE A 107 9.38 -4.69 -15.14
C ILE A 107 9.92 -3.55 -16.03
N GLY A 108 11.22 -3.56 -16.35
CA GLY A 108 11.75 -2.75 -17.44
C GLY A 108 11.22 -3.15 -18.82
N ASP A 109 10.66 -4.35 -18.94
CA ASP A 109 10.10 -4.90 -20.16
C ASP A 109 8.63 -4.46 -20.36
N PRO A 110 8.31 -3.68 -21.41
CA PRO A 110 6.93 -3.36 -21.78
C PRO A 110 6.06 -4.59 -22.04
N ASP A 111 6.67 -5.75 -22.33
CA ASP A 111 5.98 -7.01 -22.59
C ASP A 111 5.68 -7.82 -21.31
N SER A 112 6.16 -7.37 -20.14
CA SER A 112 5.85 -8.01 -18.85
C SER A 112 4.39 -7.80 -18.44
N ALA A 113 3.74 -8.88 -17.97
CA ALA A 113 2.38 -8.83 -17.44
C ALA A 113 2.23 -7.88 -16.23
N SER A 114 3.32 -7.66 -15.48
CA SER A 114 3.41 -6.80 -14.30
C SER A 114 3.68 -5.33 -14.60
N TYR A 115 3.95 -4.98 -15.87
CA TYR A 115 4.30 -3.61 -16.30
C TYR A 115 3.28 -2.53 -15.87
N TYR A 116 2.03 -2.94 -15.65
CA TYR A 116 0.90 -2.07 -15.30
C TYR A 116 0.64 -1.90 -13.81
N ASP A 117 1.53 -2.39 -12.93
CA ASP A 117 1.35 -2.22 -11.50
C ASP A 117 1.43 -0.75 -11.04
N ILE A 118 0.26 -0.16 -10.81
CA ILE A 118 0.10 1.23 -10.36
C ILE A 118 0.59 1.42 -8.91
N GLY A 119 0.45 0.39 -8.06
CA GLY A 119 0.68 0.50 -6.62
C GLY A 119 2.14 0.74 -6.27
N PHE A 120 3.07 0.16 -7.04
CA PHE A 120 4.49 0.19 -6.70
C PHE A 120 5.40 0.75 -7.80
N ARG A 121 4.84 1.34 -8.87
CA ARG A 121 5.59 1.78 -10.05
C ARG A 121 6.82 2.65 -9.75
N THR A 122 6.72 3.50 -8.73
CA THR A 122 7.79 4.44 -8.38
C THR A 122 9.03 3.78 -7.78
N PHE A 123 8.90 2.55 -7.30
CA PHE A 123 9.99 1.82 -6.64
C PHE A 123 10.85 1.01 -7.63
N TYR A 124 10.28 0.60 -8.77
CA TYR A 124 11.04 -0.10 -9.84
C TYR A 124 12.19 0.73 -10.41
N LYS A 125 12.13 2.06 -10.32
CA LYS A 125 13.21 2.95 -10.77
C LYS A 125 14.57 2.59 -10.13
N TYR A 126 14.57 2.01 -8.94
CA TYR A 126 15.78 1.66 -8.20
C TYR A 126 16.01 0.15 -8.11
N GLY A 127 15.46 -0.61 -9.07
CA GLY A 127 15.73 -2.04 -9.23
C GLY A 127 14.99 -2.96 -8.26
N TRP A 128 14.08 -2.44 -7.44
CA TRP A 128 13.22 -3.27 -6.59
C TRP A 128 12.35 -4.19 -7.46
N THR A 129 12.32 -5.48 -7.17
CA THR A 129 11.48 -6.46 -7.87
C THR A 129 10.71 -7.31 -6.87
N LYS A 130 9.67 -7.99 -7.36
CA LYS A 130 8.81 -8.82 -6.52
C LYS A 130 8.24 -10.00 -7.29
N TYR A 131 7.62 -10.91 -6.55
CA TYR A 131 6.85 -12.02 -7.10
C TYR A 131 5.69 -12.34 -6.15
N TYR A 132 4.46 -12.23 -6.63
CA TYR A 132 3.26 -12.46 -5.82
C TYR A 132 3.01 -13.95 -5.58
N LEU A 133 2.63 -14.30 -4.35
CA LEU A 133 2.23 -15.65 -3.97
C LEU A 133 0.71 -15.74 -3.85
N ASN A 134 0.14 -14.78 -3.12
CA ASN A 134 -1.29 -14.57 -3.02
C ASN A 134 -1.60 -13.08 -2.79
N TRP A 135 -2.84 -12.69 -3.09
CA TRP A 135 -3.32 -11.33 -2.92
C TRP A 135 -4.83 -11.28 -2.67
N TYR A 136 -5.20 -10.92 -1.44
CA TYR A 136 -6.55 -10.63 -0.95
C TYR A 136 -7.62 -11.60 -1.48
N GLY A 137 -7.39 -12.89 -1.24
CA GLY A 137 -8.30 -13.98 -1.60
C GLY A 137 -8.13 -14.53 -3.02
N TYR A 138 -7.04 -14.20 -3.70
CA TYR A 138 -6.58 -14.88 -4.92
C TYR A 138 -5.18 -15.44 -4.69
N THR A 139 -4.97 -16.70 -5.06
CA THR A 139 -3.64 -17.32 -5.09
C THR A 139 -3.18 -17.38 -6.54
N HIS A 140 -1.96 -16.92 -6.80
CA HIS A 140 -1.38 -16.88 -8.13
C HIS A 140 -1.11 -18.30 -8.64
N ALA A 141 -1.52 -18.59 -9.87
CA ALA A 141 -1.31 -19.90 -10.47
C ALA A 141 0.18 -20.13 -10.76
N SER A 142 0.89 -19.06 -11.14
CA SER A 142 2.35 -19.06 -11.27
C SER A 142 3.04 -19.47 -9.96
N ALA A 143 2.60 -18.90 -8.83
CA ALA A 143 3.14 -19.21 -7.50
C ALA A 143 2.81 -20.63 -7.02
N GLN A 144 1.62 -21.15 -7.33
CA GLN A 144 1.26 -22.54 -7.02
C GLN A 144 2.21 -23.53 -7.69
N ARG A 145 2.71 -23.19 -8.88
CA ARG A 145 3.65 -24.03 -9.65
C ARG A 145 5.09 -23.87 -9.17
N SER A 146 5.54 -22.64 -8.94
CA SER A 146 6.94 -22.34 -8.62
C SER A 146 7.28 -22.50 -7.13
N CYS A 147 6.33 -22.20 -6.25
CA CYS A 147 6.51 -22.19 -4.80
C CYS A 147 5.38 -22.96 -4.08
N PRO A 148 5.13 -24.23 -4.44
CA PRO A 148 3.97 -24.99 -3.96
C PRO A 148 3.94 -25.12 -2.44
N LYS A 149 5.09 -25.35 -1.79
CA LYS A 149 5.14 -25.55 -0.33
C LYS A 149 4.86 -24.24 0.40
N THR A 150 5.44 -23.13 -0.06
CA THR A 150 5.19 -21.80 0.51
C THR A 150 3.73 -21.41 0.35
N VAL A 151 3.13 -21.64 -0.82
CA VAL A 151 1.71 -21.34 -1.07
C VAL A 151 0.79 -22.20 -0.20
N GLU A 152 1.06 -23.50 -0.10
CA GLU A 152 0.30 -24.39 0.78
C GLU A 152 0.40 -23.92 2.24
N PHE A 153 1.61 -23.61 2.69
CA PHE A 153 1.87 -23.15 4.04
C PHE A 153 1.13 -21.85 4.36
N LEU A 154 1.24 -20.84 3.49
CA LEU A 154 0.54 -19.56 3.65
C LEU A 154 -0.99 -19.72 3.71
N SER A 155 -1.55 -20.72 3.01
CA SER A 155 -2.99 -20.98 3.02
C SER A 155 -3.53 -21.40 4.41
N ARG A 156 -2.65 -21.88 5.29
CA ARG A 156 -2.98 -22.31 6.67
C ARG A 156 -3.00 -21.15 7.66
N ILE A 157 -2.60 -19.94 7.25
CA ILE A 157 -2.50 -18.75 8.10
C ILE A 157 -3.53 -17.70 7.64
N PRO A 158 -4.77 -17.70 8.16
CA PRO A 158 -5.85 -16.86 7.65
C PRO A 158 -5.62 -15.35 7.83
N SER A 159 -4.71 -14.97 8.72
CA SER A 159 -4.33 -13.58 8.94
C SER A 159 -3.48 -13.01 7.80
N VAL A 160 -2.90 -13.84 6.93
CA VAL A 160 -2.16 -13.38 5.74
C VAL A 160 -3.16 -13.05 4.62
N ASN A 161 -3.37 -11.76 4.38
CA ASN A 161 -4.22 -11.30 3.29
C ASN A 161 -3.51 -11.37 1.94
N GLY A 162 -2.21 -11.07 1.90
CA GLY A 162 -1.40 -11.14 0.69
C GLY A 162 0.06 -11.39 1.05
N ALA A 163 0.80 -11.99 0.12
CA ALA A 163 2.18 -12.36 0.31
C ALA A 163 2.92 -12.28 -1.03
N MET A 164 4.17 -11.82 -0.96
CA MET A 164 5.06 -11.76 -2.11
C MET A 164 6.51 -11.88 -1.67
N PHE A 165 7.35 -12.43 -2.53
CA PHE A 165 8.79 -12.24 -2.41
C PHE A 165 9.17 -10.85 -2.89
N SER A 166 10.15 -10.24 -2.22
CA SER A 166 10.55 -8.85 -2.46
C SER A 166 12.07 -8.76 -2.44
N VAL A 167 12.66 -8.38 -3.58
CA VAL A 167 14.10 -8.26 -3.77
C VAL A 167 14.48 -6.80 -3.89
N LEU A 168 15.43 -6.38 -3.05
CA LEU A 168 16.06 -5.07 -3.16
C LEU A 168 17.54 -5.28 -3.54
N PRO A 169 17.98 -4.91 -4.76
CA PRO A 169 19.35 -5.15 -5.20
C PRO A 169 20.34 -4.23 -4.47
N PRO A 170 21.66 -4.49 -4.57
CA PRO A 170 22.69 -3.55 -4.13
C PRO A 170 22.49 -2.15 -4.72
N GLY A 171 22.62 -1.11 -3.88
CA GLY A 171 22.33 0.28 -4.21
C GLY A 171 20.82 0.60 -4.38
N GLY A 172 19.94 -0.39 -4.21
CA GLY A 172 18.50 -0.23 -4.32
C GLY A 172 17.94 0.62 -3.19
N LYS A 173 16.91 1.42 -3.49
CA LYS A 173 16.25 2.26 -2.48
C LYS A 173 14.75 2.42 -2.69
N LEU A 174 14.03 2.47 -1.59
CA LEU A 174 12.61 2.84 -1.52
C LEU A 174 12.53 4.22 -0.86
N THR A 175 12.17 5.24 -1.63
CA THR A 175 12.11 6.62 -1.12
C THR A 175 11.07 6.76 -0.01
N ARG A 176 11.25 7.72 0.90
CA ARG A 176 10.29 8.08 1.96
C ARG A 176 8.84 8.15 1.45
N HIS A 177 7.97 7.36 2.07
CA HIS A 177 6.56 7.20 1.72
C HIS A 177 5.74 6.59 2.87
N LEU A 178 4.44 6.49 2.64
CA LEU A 178 3.44 5.87 3.51
C LEU A 178 2.48 5.12 2.57
N ASP A 179 2.03 3.92 2.96
CA ASP A 179 1.08 3.17 2.14
C ASP A 179 -0.34 3.73 2.29
N PRO A 180 -1.10 3.91 1.20
CA PRO A 180 -2.33 4.70 1.23
C PRO A 180 -3.39 4.17 2.19
N VAL A 181 -3.48 2.84 2.38
CA VAL A 181 -4.59 2.21 3.10
C VAL A 181 -4.12 1.44 4.34
N ALA A 182 -4.73 1.74 5.50
CA ALA A 182 -4.41 1.13 6.79
C ALA A 182 -5.01 -0.29 6.98
N CYS A 183 -5.35 -1.00 5.91
CA CYS A 183 -6.14 -2.22 6.02
C CYS A 183 -5.40 -3.41 6.63
N SER A 184 -4.08 -3.44 6.44
CA SER A 184 -3.18 -4.49 6.92
C SER A 184 -1.98 -3.86 7.63
N LEU A 185 -1.27 -4.68 8.40
CA LEU A 185 0.11 -4.46 8.83
C LEU A 185 1.03 -5.14 7.82
N ARG A 186 2.32 -4.79 7.83
CA ARG A 186 3.30 -5.44 6.96
C ARG A 186 4.32 -6.21 7.75
N TYR A 187 4.39 -7.49 7.43
CA TYR A 187 5.36 -8.44 7.95
C TYR A 187 6.47 -8.64 6.92
N HIS A 188 7.71 -8.59 7.36
CA HIS A 188 8.88 -9.01 6.61
C HIS A 188 9.55 -10.17 7.34
N LEU A 189 9.96 -11.18 6.60
CA LEU A 189 10.85 -12.25 7.07
C LEU A 189 12.08 -12.26 6.18
N GLY A 190 13.26 -12.10 6.78
CA GLY A 190 14.52 -12.21 6.06
C GLY A 190 14.72 -13.64 5.54
N LEU A 191 14.94 -13.79 4.23
CA LEU A 191 15.18 -15.10 3.61
C LEU A 191 16.64 -15.24 3.20
N ASP A 192 17.13 -14.33 2.37
CA ASP A 192 18.52 -14.27 1.94
C ASP A 192 18.91 -12.80 1.84
N THR A 193 19.48 -12.30 2.92
CA THR A 193 19.76 -10.88 3.15
C THR A 193 21.26 -10.64 3.25
N PRO A 194 21.72 -9.40 3.08
CA PRO A 194 23.13 -9.09 3.28
C PRO A 194 23.63 -9.37 4.69
N ASN A 195 22.73 -9.51 5.68
CA ASN A 195 23.03 -9.57 7.11
C ASN A 195 23.92 -8.40 7.58
N ASP A 196 23.72 -7.23 6.98
CA ASP A 196 24.52 -6.01 7.15
C ASP A 196 23.61 -4.84 7.55
N ASP A 197 24.09 -3.92 8.39
CA ASP A 197 23.37 -2.70 8.78
C ASP A 197 23.27 -1.64 7.67
N ALA A 198 24.09 -1.78 6.62
CA ALA A 198 23.95 -1.01 5.39
C ALA A 198 22.65 -1.36 4.62
N CYS A 199 22.00 -2.48 4.94
CA CYS A 199 20.68 -2.84 4.40
C CYS A 199 19.59 -2.70 5.48
N TYR A 200 18.85 -1.59 5.43
CA TYR A 200 17.89 -1.24 6.47
C TYR A 200 16.59 -0.63 5.93
N ILE A 201 15.55 -0.71 6.74
CA ILE A 201 14.35 0.12 6.66
C ILE A 201 14.33 1.07 7.85
N SER A 202 13.95 2.32 7.62
CA SER A 202 13.58 3.24 8.69
C SER A 202 12.06 3.37 8.71
N ILE A 203 11.46 3.11 9.87
CA ILE A 203 10.02 3.19 10.12
C ILE A 203 9.83 4.15 11.27
N ASP A 204 9.17 5.28 11.02
CA ASP A 204 8.96 6.31 12.03
C ASP A 204 10.26 6.77 12.72
N ASP A 205 11.32 6.96 11.91
CA ASP A 205 12.69 7.29 12.30
C ASP A 205 13.41 6.22 13.17
N GLN A 206 12.84 5.03 13.33
CA GLN A 206 13.51 3.86 13.90
C GLN A 206 14.11 3.00 12.80
N LYS A 207 15.40 2.65 12.90
CA LYS A 207 16.07 1.80 11.91
C LYS A 207 15.98 0.33 12.30
N TYR A 208 15.71 -0.52 11.32
CA TYR A 208 15.76 -1.96 11.41
C TYR A 208 16.55 -2.52 10.24
N SER A 209 17.54 -3.36 10.52
CA SER A 209 18.34 -4.06 9.50
C SER A 209 17.87 -5.50 9.41
N TRP A 210 17.63 -5.99 8.20
CA TRP A 210 17.17 -7.38 8.03
C TRP A 210 18.30 -8.36 8.32
N ARG A 211 17.92 -9.48 8.92
CA ARG A 211 18.75 -10.68 9.10
C ARG A 211 17.95 -11.87 8.62
N ASP A 212 18.65 -12.91 8.20
CA ASP A 212 18.01 -14.14 7.76
C ASP A 212 17.28 -14.79 8.93
N GLY A 213 16.06 -15.28 8.67
CA GLY A 213 15.16 -15.79 9.69
C GLY A 213 14.50 -14.70 10.53
N GLU A 214 15.02 -13.48 10.64
CA GLU A 214 14.47 -12.52 11.60
C GLU A 214 13.18 -11.82 11.09
N PRO A 215 12.10 -11.84 11.88
CA PRO A 215 10.83 -11.21 11.54
C PRO A 215 10.79 -9.71 11.90
N LEU A 216 10.07 -8.94 11.09
CA LEU A 216 9.71 -7.55 11.35
C LEU A 216 8.23 -7.34 11.04
N LEU A 217 7.46 -6.79 11.98
CA LEU A 217 6.08 -6.39 11.76
C LEU A 217 5.92 -4.90 12.03
N PHE A 218 5.35 -4.17 11.08
CA PHE A 218 5.19 -2.72 11.21
C PHE A 218 3.90 -2.21 10.56
N ASP A 219 3.47 -1.03 10.99
CA ASP A 219 2.35 -0.32 10.38
C ASP A 219 2.86 0.53 9.21
N ILE A 220 2.53 0.10 7.99
CA ILE A 220 2.86 0.76 6.72
C ILE A 220 2.30 2.17 6.57
N THR A 221 1.43 2.59 7.49
CA THR A 221 0.89 3.94 7.54
C THR A 221 1.67 4.88 8.44
N PHE A 222 2.85 4.47 8.91
CA PHE A 222 3.90 5.38 9.37
C PHE A 222 4.87 5.71 8.24
N LEU A 223 5.53 6.85 8.33
CA LEU A 223 6.48 7.29 7.32
C LEU A 223 7.71 6.37 7.34
N HIS A 224 8.01 5.77 6.19
CA HIS A 224 9.10 4.79 6.11
C HIS A 224 9.86 4.86 4.78
N TYR A 225 11.10 4.38 4.78
CA TYR A 225 11.98 4.29 3.62
C TYR A 225 13.00 3.16 3.81
N ALA A 226 13.53 2.61 2.72
CA ALA A 226 14.50 1.52 2.78
C ALA A 226 15.69 1.76 1.85
N HIS A 227 16.85 1.27 2.27
CA HIS A 227 18.10 1.28 1.51
C HIS A 227 18.75 -0.09 1.56
N ASN A 228 19.38 -0.47 0.46
CA ASN A 228 20.35 -1.55 0.44
C ASN A 228 21.68 -0.99 -0.05
N ASP A 229 22.46 -0.42 0.86
CA ASP A 229 23.80 0.08 0.56
C ASP A 229 24.88 -1.03 0.71
N ALA A 230 24.46 -2.27 0.97
CA ALA A 230 25.33 -3.44 1.07
C ALA A 230 25.66 -4.04 -0.31
N GLY A 231 26.66 -4.94 -0.34
CA GLY A 231 27.16 -5.56 -1.58
C GLY A 231 26.34 -6.73 -2.12
N LYS A 232 25.22 -7.10 -1.48
CA LYS A 232 24.38 -8.26 -1.83
C LYS A 232 22.90 -7.87 -1.96
N PRO A 233 22.09 -8.57 -2.77
CA PRO A 233 20.64 -8.35 -2.78
C PRO A 233 20.02 -8.72 -1.44
N ARG A 234 18.86 -8.13 -1.15
CA ARG A 234 18.03 -8.45 0.01
C ARG A 234 16.71 -9.07 -0.44
N LEU A 235 16.61 -10.38 -0.29
CA LEU A 235 15.41 -11.18 -0.53
C LEU A 235 14.67 -11.41 0.78
N ILE A 236 13.39 -11.02 0.81
CA ILE A 236 12.49 -11.24 1.94
C ILE A 236 11.16 -11.83 1.48
N LEU A 237 10.46 -12.51 2.38
CA LEU A 237 9.02 -12.69 2.29
C LEU A 237 8.35 -11.45 2.87
N MET A 238 7.46 -10.81 2.11
CA MET A 238 6.65 -9.67 2.55
C MET A 238 5.18 -10.08 2.56
N CYS A 239 4.54 -9.98 3.72
CA CYS A 239 3.13 -10.32 3.91
C CYS A 239 2.31 -9.13 4.42
N ASP A 240 1.09 -9.01 3.91
CA ASP A 240 0.04 -8.17 4.46
C ASP A 240 -0.73 -8.97 5.51
N ILE A 241 -0.50 -8.63 6.78
CA ILE A 241 -1.14 -9.28 7.92
C ILE A 241 -2.37 -8.49 8.35
N ASP A 242 -3.43 -9.20 8.73
CA ASP A 242 -4.63 -8.61 9.30
C ASP A 242 -4.30 -7.61 10.39
N ARG A 243 -4.79 -6.37 10.23
CA ARG A 243 -4.72 -5.39 11.31
C ARG A 243 -5.69 -5.82 12.43
N PRO A 244 -5.20 -6.11 13.64
CA PRO A 244 -6.06 -6.50 14.75
C PRO A 244 -6.99 -5.36 15.15
N MET A 245 -8.30 -5.59 15.05
CA MET A 245 -9.34 -4.60 15.34
C MET A 245 -10.44 -5.18 16.22
N ASN A 246 -11.29 -4.31 16.77
CA ASN A 246 -12.59 -4.72 17.28
C ASN A 246 -13.57 -5.00 16.12
N TRP A 247 -14.79 -5.47 16.43
CA TRP A 247 -15.75 -5.86 15.39
C TRP A 247 -16.16 -4.71 14.46
N LEU A 248 -16.30 -3.49 15.00
CA LEU A 248 -16.66 -2.30 14.22
C LEU A 248 -15.51 -1.90 13.27
N GLY A 249 -14.28 -1.94 13.76
CA GLY A 249 -13.09 -1.74 12.93
C GLY A 249 -13.01 -2.75 11.80
N ARG A 250 -13.28 -4.05 12.06
CA ARG A 250 -13.32 -5.08 11.01
C ARG A 250 -14.37 -4.78 9.94
N ALA A 251 -15.56 -4.33 10.34
CA ALA A 251 -16.61 -3.94 9.39
C ALA A 251 -16.19 -2.73 8.55
N LEU A 252 -15.58 -1.71 9.17
CA LEU A 252 -15.03 -0.55 8.48
C LEU A 252 -13.81 -0.89 7.60
N ASN A 253 -13.05 -1.92 7.93
CA ASN A 253 -11.89 -2.32 7.13
C ASN A 253 -12.28 -3.10 5.86
N TRP A 254 -13.46 -3.71 5.85
CA TRP A 254 -13.92 -4.56 4.75
C TRP A 254 -13.87 -3.88 3.36
N PRO A 255 -14.33 -2.61 3.19
CA PRO A 255 -14.22 -1.91 1.90
C PRO A 255 -12.77 -1.77 1.41
N TYR A 256 -11.80 -1.52 2.29
CA TYR A 256 -10.40 -1.48 1.90
C TYR A 256 -9.88 -2.84 1.47
N LYS A 257 -10.26 -3.93 2.15
CA LYS A 257 -9.91 -5.27 1.69
C LYS A 257 -10.48 -5.57 0.30
N GLN A 258 -11.70 -5.11 -0.01
CA GLN A 258 -12.27 -5.25 -1.36
C GLN A 258 -11.52 -4.41 -2.39
N LEU A 259 -11.10 -3.19 -2.02
CA LEU A 259 -10.26 -2.36 -2.87
C LEU A 259 -8.93 -3.06 -3.19
N MET A 260 -8.25 -3.62 -2.18
CA MET A 260 -7.00 -4.37 -2.36
C MET A 260 -7.18 -5.62 -3.22
N ARG A 261 -8.29 -6.36 -3.04
CA ARG A 261 -8.64 -7.48 -3.93
C ARG A 261 -8.79 -7.06 -5.40
N ALA A 262 -9.18 -5.81 -5.69
CA ALA A 262 -9.29 -5.31 -7.05
C ALA A 262 -7.93 -4.95 -7.70
N THR A 263 -6.84 -4.88 -6.92
CA THR A 263 -5.51 -4.48 -7.37
C THR A 263 -4.58 -5.66 -7.71
N VAL A 264 -5.11 -6.89 -7.84
CA VAL A 264 -4.32 -8.08 -8.21
C VAL A 264 -3.46 -7.81 -9.45
N VAL A 265 -2.15 -7.93 -9.29
CA VAL A 265 -1.15 -7.85 -10.34
C VAL A 265 -0.74 -9.29 -10.70
N PRO A 266 -0.79 -9.71 -11.97
CA PRO A 266 -0.30 -11.02 -12.39
C PRO A 266 1.24 -11.10 -12.30
N ASN A 267 1.85 -12.26 -12.09
CA ASN A 267 3.29 -12.43 -12.35
C ASN A 267 3.52 -12.87 -13.81
N THR A 268 2.69 -13.78 -14.30
CA THR A 268 2.72 -14.30 -15.68
C THR A 268 1.33 -14.18 -16.31
N ASP A 269 1.22 -14.45 -17.62
CA ASP A 269 -0.08 -14.40 -18.32
C ASP A 269 -1.09 -15.48 -17.86
N GLU A 270 -0.63 -16.49 -17.10
CA GLU A 270 -1.51 -17.50 -16.51
C GLU A 270 -2.27 -16.96 -15.28
N ASP A 271 -1.82 -15.84 -14.70
CA ASP A 271 -2.43 -15.23 -13.52
C ASP A 271 -3.60 -14.30 -13.86
N LYS A 272 -4.56 -14.21 -12.92
CA LYS A 272 -5.70 -13.29 -13.07
C LYS A 272 -5.25 -11.85 -12.97
N ARG A 273 -5.71 -11.01 -13.89
CA ARG A 273 -5.57 -9.54 -13.81
C ARG A 273 -6.74 -8.92 -13.05
N GLY A 274 -6.43 -8.14 -12.02
CA GLY A 274 -7.41 -7.36 -11.26
C GLY A 274 -8.15 -6.34 -12.11
N PHE A 275 -9.34 -5.91 -11.67
CA PHE A 275 -10.19 -4.96 -12.41
C PHE A 275 -9.46 -3.63 -12.69
N ALA A 276 -8.78 -3.08 -11.68
CA ALA A 276 -8.03 -1.84 -11.82
C ALA A 276 -6.93 -1.94 -12.89
N ASN A 277 -6.20 -3.07 -12.90
CA ASN A 277 -5.15 -3.32 -13.88
C ASN A 277 -5.71 -3.52 -15.29
N ARG A 278 -6.89 -4.15 -15.44
CA ARG A 278 -7.58 -4.29 -16.73
C ARG A 278 -8.00 -2.94 -17.31
N VAL A 279 -8.53 -2.05 -16.47
CA VAL A 279 -8.87 -0.68 -16.88
C VAL A 279 -7.61 0.07 -17.30
N PHE A 280 -6.54 -0.01 -16.50
CA PHE A 280 -5.29 0.68 -16.79
C PHE A 280 -4.60 0.18 -18.06
N SER A 281 -4.56 -1.13 -18.30
CA SER A 281 -4.01 -1.68 -19.54
C SER A 281 -4.75 -1.17 -20.78
N GLY A 282 -6.07 -0.97 -20.68
CA GLY A 282 -6.86 -0.34 -21.74
C GLY A 282 -6.55 1.14 -21.97
N MET A 283 -6.06 1.85 -20.94
CA MET A 283 -5.70 3.27 -21.02
C MET A 283 -4.28 3.53 -21.52
N VAL A 284 -3.42 2.52 -21.58
CA VAL A 284 -1.99 2.69 -21.89
C VAL A 284 -1.73 3.27 -23.28
N PRO A 285 -2.42 2.83 -24.35
CA PRO A 285 -2.26 3.45 -25.66
C PRO A 285 -2.57 4.97 -25.65
N LEU A 286 -3.49 5.41 -24.78
CA LEU A 286 -3.82 6.83 -24.62
C LEU A 286 -2.73 7.58 -23.83
N LEU A 287 -2.16 6.96 -22.81
CA LEU A 287 -1.04 7.53 -22.04
C LEU A 287 0.22 7.70 -22.91
N GLU A 288 0.51 6.74 -23.79
CA GLU A 288 1.62 6.84 -24.73
C GLU A 288 1.40 7.96 -25.76
N LYS A 289 0.18 8.08 -26.31
CA LYS A 289 -0.20 9.21 -27.17
C LYS A 289 -0.04 10.55 -26.44
N SER A 290 -0.41 10.61 -25.15
CA SER A 290 -0.22 11.80 -24.32
C SER A 290 1.26 12.12 -24.09
N LYS A 291 2.11 11.11 -23.90
CA LYS A 291 3.57 11.30 -23.76
C LYS A 291 4.19 11.82 -25.06
N ARG A 292 3.81 11.26 -26.21
CA ARG A 292 4.23 11.78 -27.52
C ARG A 292 3.77 13.23 -27.72
N LEU A 293 2.54 13.56 -27.31
CA LEU A 293 2.03 14.93 -27.35
C LEU A 293 2.86 15.89 -26.49
N LYS A 294 3.37 15.44 -25.34
CA LYS A 294 4.28 16.26 -24.50
C LYS A 294 5.56 16.63 -25.23
N GLU A 295 6.09 15.73 -26.05
CA GLU A 295 7.31 15.90 -26.83
C GLU A 295 7.08 16.75 -28.09
N THR A 296 5.92 16.61 -28.74
CA THR A 296 5.61 17.30 -30.01
C THR A 296 4.89 18.64 -29.84
N ASN A 297 4.01 18.77 -28.84
CA ASN A 297 3.21 19.97 -28.60
C ASN A 297 2.88 20.14 -27.10
N LEU A 298 3.78 20.84 -26.40
CA LEU A 298 3.68 21.04 -24.95
C LEU A 298 2.41 21.81 -24.53
N VAL A 299 1.89 22.72 -25.37
CA VAL A 299 0.68 23.51 -25.07
C VAL A 299 -0.55 22.61 -25.11
N ALA A 300 -0.71 21.83 -26.18
CA ALA A 300 -1.81 20.87 -26.30
C ALA A 300 -1.75 19.81 -25.19
N TYR A 301 -0.55 19.34 -24.83
CA TYR A 301 -0.36 18.44 -23.69
C TYR A 301 -0.81 19.06 -22.37
N LYS A 302 -0.40 20.30 -22.06
CA LYS A 302 -0.83 20.99 -20.84
C LYS A 302 -2.33 21.20 -20.82
N ALA A 303 -2.94 21.63 -21.92
CA ALA A 303 -4.39 21.80 -22.04
C ALA A 303 -5.12 20.48 -21.76
N LEU A 304 -4.73 19.40 -22.45
CA LEU A 304 -5.30 18.08 -22.23
C LEU A 304 -5.15 17.62 -20.78
N LYS A 305 -3.95 17.76 -20.20
CA LYS A 305 -3.66 17.40 -18.81
C LYS A 305 -4.57 18.14 -17.82
N TYR A 306 -4.71 19.46 -17.98
CA TYR A 306 -5.57 20.25 -17.09
C TYR A 306 -7.04 19.95 -17.29
N THR A 307 -7.50 19.70 -18.51
CA THR A 307 -8.88 19.29 -18.80
C THR A 307 -9.19 17.95 -18.13
N VAL A 308 -8.37 16.92 -18.36
CA VAL A 308 -8.56 15.60 -17.75
C VAL A 308 -8.55 15.69 -16.22
N ASN A 309 -7.58 16.39 -15.64
CA ASN A 309 -7.50 16.56 -14.19
C ASN A 309 -8.71 17.31 -13.62
N THR A 310 -9.19 18.35 -14.30
CA THR A 310 -10.37 19.12 -13.87
C THR A 310 -11.63 18.24 -13.94
N VAL A 311 -11.81 17.48 -15.02
CA VAL A 311 -12.94 16.56 -15.17
C VAL A 311 -12.92 15.48 -14.10
N LEU A 312 -11.77 14.87 -13.82
CA LEU A 312 -11.62 13.88 -12.75
C LEU A 312 -11.92 14.48 -11.37
N LEU A 313 -11.42 15.69 -11.11
CA LEU A 313 -11.70 16.40 -9.86
C LEU A 313 -13.20 16.67 -9.68
N LEU A 314 -13.88 17.13 -10.72
CA LEU A 314 -15.32 17.39 -10.71
C LEU A 314 -16.12 16.08 -10.55
N ALA A 315 -15.69 14.99 -11.19
CA ALA A 315 -16.33 13.68 -11.05
C ALA A 315 -16.21 13.15 -9.61
N VAL A 316 -15.01 13.25 -9.00
CA VAL A 316 -14.80 12.88 -7.60
C VAL A 316 -15.62 13.77 -6.67
N ALA A 317 -15.63 15.09 -6.89
CA ALA A 317 -16.45 16.01 -6.10
C ALA A 317 -17.95 15.70 -6.23
N GLY A 318 -18.41 15.34 -7.43
CA GLY A 318 -19.79 14.91 -7.69
C GLY A 318 -20.14 13.61 -6.98
N LEU A 319 -19.26 12.60 -7.02
CA LEU A 319 -19.44 11.34 -6.27
C LEU A 319 -19.49 11.57 -4.76
N VAL A 320 -18.59 12.40 -4.23
CA VAL A 320 -18.59 12.79 -2.81
C VAL A 320 -19.89 13.51 -2.46
N TRP A 321 -20.35 14.43 -3.31
CA TRP A 321 -21.61 15.14 -3.10
C TRP A 321 -22.82 14.20 -3.12
N LEU A 322 -22.88 13.25 -4.06
CA LEU A 322 -23.93 12.23 -4.12
C LEU A 322 -23.91 11.32 -2.89
N LEU A 323 -22.73 10.88 -2.44
CA LEU A 323 -22.57 10.07 -1.24
C LEU A 323 -23.02 10.83 0.01
N LEU A 324 -22.63 12.10 0.14
CA LEU A 324 -23.09 12.97 1.23
C LEU A 324 -24.60 13.13 1.20
N LYS A 325 -25.19 13.37 0.02
CA LYS A 325 -26.65 13.44 -0.15
C LYS A 325 -27.36 12.15 0.25
N PHE A 326 -26.79 11.01 -0.11
CA PHE A 326 -27.32 9.69 0.26
C PHE A 326 -27.24 9.44 1.78
N ILE A 327 -26.10 9.76 2.41
CA ILE A 327 -25.93 9.67 3.87
C ILE A 327 -26.95 10.58 4.57
N ILE A 328 -27.09 11.82 4.10
CA ILE A 328 -28.07 12.78 4.63
C ILE A 328 -29.51 12.27 4.45
N TRP A 329 -29.81 11.55 3.37
CA TRP A 329 -31.13 10.98 3.14
C TRP A 329 -31.44 9.79 4.07
N ILE A 330 -30.42 9.04 4.50
CA ILE A 330 -30.56 7.91 5.44
C ILE A 330 -30.74 8.37 6.89
N ILE A 331 -30.13 9.50 7.28
CA ILE A 331 -30.18 10.06 8.65
C ILE A 331 -31.45 10.88 8.87
#